data_AF-A0A1J5KHV9-F1
#
_entry.id   AF-A0A1J5KHV9-F1
#
_cell.length_a   1.000
_cell.length_b   1.000
_cell.length_c   1.000
_cell.angle_alpha   90.00
_cell.angle_beta   90.00
_cell.angle_gamma   90.00
#
_symmetry.space_group_name_H-M   'P 1'
#
loop_
_entity.id
_entity.type
_entity.pdbx_description
1 polymer ?
#
loop_
_entity_poly.entity_id
_entity_poly.type
_entity_poly.pdbx_seq_one_letter_code
_entity_poly.pdbx_strand_id
1 'polypeptide(L)'
;MKKKTLLSILILIAFTSCMKTKTNTKKTTSSPLNGDTYYGGSGDGSSSGGDTGGDTGGDSDGGHGDGEEDGVADGGQTQDYFTIGNISLHGTAGLNRFYPNGGPLWSSSAQLSSSDQGIFYTNSKFNVRVRAQDGPGQNTNDSRGNKCQYIANPYAKLTLDLCVRKSTGSCIYTQTFSEVPVGQVSKVKEFTIPTTSEPLVVEVLGVKWDYSCQDYVNRGYSASDPQLNGYCPMGLVWDTSCVKFDIQFSTDYTKDFPPSAPRY
;
A
#
# COMPACT_ATOMS: atom_id res chain seq x y z
N MET A 1 42.43 39.02 20.63
CA MET A 1 41.45 39.33 19.56
C MET A 1 41.84 38.53 18.32
N LYS A 2 41.08 37.68 17.65
CA LYS A 2 39.72 37.10 17.74
C LYS A 2 39.85 35.69 17.12
N LYS A 3 39.27 34.66 17.74
CA LYS A 3 39.15 33.31 17.16
C LYS A 3 38.16 33.38 15.99
N LYS A 4 38.54 32.87 14.81
CA LYS A 4 37.61 32.70 13.68
C LYS A 4 37.02 31.29 13.76
N THR A 5 35.82 31.20 14.29
CA THR A 5 34.98 30.00 14.23
C THR A 5 34.43 29.90 12.81
N LEU A 6 34.87 28.91 12.03
CA LEU A 6 34.23 28.58 10.76
C LEU A 6 32.93 27.84 11.06
N LEU A 7 31.81 28.54 10.88
CA LEU A 7 30.48 27.97 10.91
C LEU A 7 30.27 27.19 9.60
N SER A 8 30.39 25.87 9.65
CA SER A 8 30.06 25.01 8.50
C SER A 8 28.53 24.88 8.44
N ILE A 9 27.92 25.59 7.50
CA ILE A 9 26.49 25.47 7.19
C ILE A 9 26.31 24.19 6.37
N LEU A 10 25.73 23.17 6.99
CA LEU A 10 25.32 21.94 6.34
C LEU A 10 24.07 22.25 5.50
N ILE A 11 24.23 22.42 4.20
CA ILE A 11 23.13 22.58 3.26
C ILE A 11 22.44 21.22 3.12
N LEU A 12 21.21 21.10 3.63
CA LEU A 12 20.31 19.98 3.33
C LEU A 12 20.03 20.00 1.83
N ILE A 13 20.63 19.06 1.10
CA ILE A 13 20.26 18.78 -0.28
C ILE A 13 18.96 17.98 -0.22
N ALA A 14 17.87 18.58 -0.68
CA ALA A 14 16.61 17.90 -0.89
C ALA A 14 16.82 16.80 -1.94
N PHE A 15 16.77 15.54 -1.50
CA PHE A 15 16.76 14.38 -2.38
C PHE A 15 15.49 14.41 -3.23
N THR A 16 15.64 14.82 -4.49
CA THR A 16 14.64 14.64 -5.54
C THR A 16 14.93 13.31 -6.23
N SER A 17 14.52 12.22 -5.60
CA SER A 17 14.41 10.93 -6.29
C SER A 17 13.00 10.81 -6.89
N CYS A 18 12.90 10.14 -8.05
CA CYS A 18 11.66 9.89 -8.80
C CYS A 18 10.73 8.85 -8.10
N MET A 19 10.57 8.92 -6.79
CA MET A 19 9.40 8.35 -6.13
C MET A 19 8.25 9.34 -6.26
N LYS A 20 7.02 8.87 -6.47
CA LYS A 20 5.84 9.76 -6.45
C LYS A 20 5.65 10.26 -5.03
N THR A 21 6.31 11.36 -4.69
CA THR A 21 6.00 12.17 -3.52
C THR A 21 4.60 12.72 -3.75
N LYS A 22 3.57 12.07 -3.20
CA LYS A 22 2.25 12.65 -3.17
C LYS A 22 2.28 13.74 -2.10
N THR A 23 2.48 14.97 -2.54
CA THR A 23 1.91 16.11 -1.84
C THR A 23 0.48 16.17 -2.31
N ASN A 24 -0.49 15.89 -1.44
CA ASN A 24 -1.91 16.10 -1.77
C ASN A 24 -2.16 17.61 -1.88
N THR A 25 -1.78 18.18 -3.02
CA THR A 25 -2.22 19.53 -3.38
C THR A 25 -3.61 19.36 -3.97
N LYS A 26 -4.63 19.64 -3.17
CA LYS A 26 -6.03 19.70 -3.61
C LYS A 26 -6.11 20.65 -4.81
N LYS A 27 -6.12 20.11 -6.03
CA LYS A 27 -6.38 20.92 -7.23
C LYS A 27 -7.86 21.28 -7.22
N THR A 28 -8.16 22.44 -6.65
CA THR A 28 -9.36 23.18 -7.01
C THR A 28 -9.18 23.72 -8.43
N THR A 29 -10.29 23.68 -9.18
CA THR A 29 -10.65 24.42 -10.40
C THR A 29 -10.44 23.82 -11.80
N SER A 30 -11.61 23.72 -12.45
CA SER A 30 -11.96 23.96 -13.85
C SER A 30 -11.47 22.99 -14.92
N SER A 31 -12.36 22.05 -15.26
CA SER A 31 -12.44 21.42 -16.56
C SER A 31 -12.54 22.45 -17.69
N PRO A 32 -11.83 22.24 -18.81
CA PRO A 32 -12.37 22.48 -20.13
C PRO A 32 -12.74 21.13 -20.74
N LEU A 33 -14.02 20.99 -21.07
CA LEU A 33 -14.57 19.91 -21.89
C LEU A 33 -14.01 19.97 -23.31
N ASN A 34 -13.51 18.83 -23.81
CA ASN A 34 -13.51 18.40 -25.22
C ASN A 34 -13.00 16.96 -25.22
N GLY A 35 -13.65 15.92 -25.72
CA GLY A 35 -14.87 15.77 -26.52
C GLY A 35 -14.69 14.46 -27.29
N ASP A 36 -15.50 13.43 -26.99
CA ASP A 36 -16.05 12.40 -27.91
C ASP A 36 -16.67 11.26 -27.10
N THR A 37 -17.99 11.29 -26.91
CA THR A 37 -19.05 10.64 -27.72
C THR A 37 -19.26 9.15 -27.42
N TYR A 38 -20.20 8.86 -26.51
CA TYR A 38 -21.13 7.73 -26.68
C TYR A 38 -22.50 8.05 -26.06
N TYR A 39 -23.54 7.60 -26.76
CA TYR A 39 -24.94 8.01 -26.72
C TYR A 39 -25.74 7.61 -25.45
N GLY A 40 -26.62 8.52 -24.99
CA GLY A 40 -28.01 8.19 -24.63
C GLY A 40 -28.43 8.34 -23.17
N GLY A 41 -29.18 9.41 -22.85
CA GLY A 41 -30.06 9.46 -21.67
C GLY A 41 -30.24 10.85 -21.06
N SER A 42 -31.28 11.58 -21.48
CA SER A 42 -31.70 12.89 -20.96
C SER A 42 -32.17 12.84 -19.51
N GLY A 43 -31.90 13.89 -18.71
CA GLY A 43 -32.57 14.11 -17.43
C GLY A 43 -31.89 15.15 -16.52
N ASP A 44 -32.40 16.38 -16.61
CA ASP A 44 -32.35 17.56 -15.74
C ASP A 44 -31.53 17.58 -14.43
N GLY A 45 -30.92 18.74 -14.21
CA GLY A 45 -30.09 19.06 -13.05
C GLY A 45 -30.86 19.38 -11.76
N SER A 46 -30.16 19.16 -10.66
CA SER A 46 -30.31 19.97 -9.45
C SER A 46 -29.01 19.94 -8.67
N SER A 47 -28.46 21.13 -8.47
CA SER A 47 -27.39 21.40 -7.52
C SER A 47 -27.96 21.31 -6.11
N SER A 48 -27.49 20.35 -5.32
CA SER A 48 -27.52 20.46 -3.86
C SER A 48 -26.28 19.81 -3.28
N GLY A 49 -25.43 20.66 -2.71
CA GLY A 49 -24.39 20.21 -1.79
C GLY A 49 -25.03 19.43 -0.65
N GLY A 50 -24.46 18.28 -0.38
CA GLY A 50 -24.84 17.41 0.72
C GLY A 50 -23.60 16.68 1.17
N ASP A 51 -22.94 17.23 2.19
CA ASP A 51 -22.18 16.42 3.13
C ASP A 51 -23.12 15.35 3.67
N THR A 52 -22.95 14.13 3.21
CA THR A 52 -23.46 12.94 3.89
C THR A 52 -22.30 11.96 3.98
N GLY A 53 -21.55 12.07 5.09
CA GLY A 53 -20.82 10.93 5.62
C GLY A 53 -21.84 9.84 5.90
N GLY A 54 -22.01 8.96 4.91
CA GLY A 54 -22.82 7.76 5.01
C GLY A 54 -22.05 6.75 5.83
N ASP A 55 -22.18 6.88 7.16
CA ASP A 55 -21.94 5.79 8.09
C ASP A 55 -23.11 4.81 7.94
N THR A 56 -22.98 3.88 6.99
CA THR A 56 -23.85 2.71 6.88
C THR A 56 -23.01 1.48 7.14
N GLY A 57 -23.25 0.91 8.31
CA GLY A 57 -22.51 -0.20 8.88
C GLY A 57 -22.44 -1.45 8.01
N GLY A 58 -21.41 -2.21 8.34
CA GLY A 58 -21.10 -3.51 7.79
C GLY A 58 -19.66 -3.80 8.14
N ASP A 59 -19.42 -4.23 9.38
CA ASP A 59 -18.15 -4.80 9.82
C ASP A 59 -17.71 -5.87 8.82
N SER A 60 -16.91 -5.43 7.87
CA SER A 60 -16.10 -6.23 6.97
C SER A 60 -14.70 -5.68 7.19
N ASP A 61 -14.04 -6.27 8.18
CA ASP A 61 -12.84 -5.83 8.91
C ASP A 61 -11.57 -5.48 8.09
N GLY A 62 -11.68 -5.32 6.77
CA GLY A 62 -10.54 -5.23 5.88
C GLY A 62 -10.19 -3.84 5.34
N GLY A 63 -11.18 -2.96 5.12
CA GLY A 63 -11.01 -1.77 4.26
C GLY A 63 -11.48 -0.46 4.88
N HIS A 64 -10.62 0.57 4.82
CA HIS A 64 -10.79 1.83 5.55
C HIS A 64 -10.32 3.06 4.75
N GLY A 65 -11.11 3.46 3.76
CA GLY A 65 -10.79 4.59 2.88
C GLY A 65 -10.00 4.17 1.64
N ASP A 66 -9.72 5.13 0.76
CA ASP A 66 -9.10 4.90 -0.55
C ASP A 66 -7.56 5.05 -0.52
N GLY A 67 -7.02 5.51 0.61
CA GLY A 67 -5.59 5.74 0.77
C GLY A 67 -5.08 7.02 0.12
N GLU A 68 -5.97 7.94 -0.23
CA GLU A 68 -5.63 9.26 -0.78
C GLU A 68 -5.91 10.38 0.22
N GLU A 69 -6.25 10.05 1.47
CA GLU A 69 -6.56 11.03 2.51
C GLU A 69 -5.33 11.83 2.93
N ASP A 70 -5.53 13.10 3.27
CA ASP A 70 -4.47 13.97 3.79
C ASP A 70 -3.96 13.50 5.15
N GLY A 71 -2.65 13.61 5.37
CA GLY A 71 -2.05 13.33 6.66
C GLY A 71 -2.29 14.47 7.66
N VAL A 72 -2.11 14.17 8.95
CA VAL A 72 -2.18 15.15 10.04
C VAL A 72 -0.78 15.39 10.60
N ALA A 73 -0.35 16.66 10.59
CA ALA A 73 0.93 17.06 11.16
C ALA A 73 0.87 17.01 12.69
N ASP A 74 1.88 16.41 13.31
CA ASP A 74 2.05 16.36 14.78
C ASP A 74 3.28 17.17 15.25
N GLY A 75 4.06 17.72 14.32
CA GLY A 75 5.29 18.46 14.58
C GLY A 75 5.86 19.13 13.33
N GLY A 76 5.22 20.19 12.83
CA GLY A 76 5.76 21.03 11.75
C GLY A 76 5.99 20.33 10.40
N GLN A 77 5.60 19.06 10.24
CA GLN A 77 5.75 18.34 8.98
C GLN A 77 4.78 18.88 7.93
N THR A 78 5.27 19.04 6.71
CA THR A 78 4.48 19.53 5.57
C THR A 78 4.16 18.43 4.56
N GLN A 79 4.94 17.36 4.57
CA GLN A 79 4.81 16.22 3.67
C GLN A 79 3.88 15.17 4.29
N ASP A 80 2.88 14.71 3.53
CA ASP A 80 2.06 13.55 3.90
C ASP A 80 2.90 12.27 3.95
N TYR A 81 2.33 11.18 4.47
CA TYR A 81 2.96 9.87 4.52
C TYR A 81 3.51 9.44 3.15
N PHE A 82 4.55 8.61 3.16
CA PHE A 82 5.13 8.05 1.95
C PHE A 82 4.24 6.95 1.37
N THR A 83 4.27 6.80 0.05
CA THR A 83 3.64 5.67 -0.66
C THR A 83 4.67 4.99 -1.57
N ILE A 84 4.90 3.71 -1.35
CA ILE A 84 5.59 2.83 -2.30
C ILE A 84 4.51 2.15 -3.11
N GLY A 85 4.25 2.69 -4.30
CA GLY A 85 3.15 2.27 -5.13
C GLY A 85 3.52 1.16 -6.12
N ASN A 86 2.50 0.46 -6.60
CA ASN A 86 2.59 -0.56 -7.65
C ASN A 86 3.57 -1.69 -7.33
N ILE A 87 3.65 -2.09 -6.06
CA ILE A 87 4.40 -3.29 -5.70
C ILE A 87 3.64 -4.47 -6.29
N SER A 88 4.27 -5.14 -7.25
CA SER A 88 3.76 -6.38 -7.82
C SER A 88 4.68 -7.54 -7.46
N LEU A 89 4.10 -8.67 -7.09
CA LEU A 89 4.85 -9.87 -6.71
C LEU A 89 4.09 -11.14 -7.08
N HIS A 90 4.87 -12.19 -7.37
CA HIS A 90 4.37 -13.55 -7.46
C HIS A 90 4.10 -14.13 -6.07
N GLY A 91 3.16 -15.05 -6.00
CA GLY A 91 2.90 -15.84 -4.81
C GLY A 91 3.88 -16.98 -4.59
N THR A 92 3.59 -17.83 -3.61
CA THR A 92 4.42 -18.99 -3.24
C THR A 92 3.69 -20.32 -3.33
N ALA A 93 2.42 -20.37 -3.74
CA ALA A 93 1.75 -21.65 -3.94
C ALA A 93 2.11 -22.25 -5.30
N GLY A 94 2.81 -23.38 -5.31
CA GLY A 94 3.12 -24.09 -6.56
C GLY A 94 4.43 -24.86 -6.50
N LEU A 95 4.94 -25.22 -7.68
CA LEU A 95 6.17 -26.01 -7.83
C LEU A 95 7.42 -25.16 -7.57
N ASN A 96 7.34 -23.85 -7.83
CA ASN A 96 8.36 -22.85 -7.54
C ASN A 96 8.10 -22.12 -6.22
N ARG A 97 7.42 -22.76 -5.26
CA ARG A 97 7.12 -22.19 -3.93
C ARG A 97 8.32 -21.66 -3.14
N PHE A 98 9.52 -22.12 -3.51
CA PHE A 98 10.78 -21.70 -2.92
C PHE A 98 11.37 -20.49 -3.63
N TYR A 99 10.68 -19.84 -4.57
CA TYR A 99 11.14 -18.62 -5.20
C TYR A 99 10.43 -17.41 -4.57
N PRO A 100 11.17 -16.46 -3.96
CA PRO A 100 12.63 -16.44 -3.77
C PRO A 100 13.11 -17.40 -2.67
N ASN A 101 14.31 -17.98 -2.86
CA ASN A 101 14.90 -19.01 -1.98
C ASN A 101 15.01 -18.55 -0.52
N GLY A 102 13.98 -18.85 0.29
CA GLY A 102 13.95 -18.64 1.74
C GLY A 102 13.97 -17.18 2.21
N GLY A 103 13.81 -16.21 1.30
CA GLY A 103 13.82 -14.78 1.59
C GLY A 103 12.43 -14.15 1.49
N PRO A 104 12.29 -12.85 1.82
CA PRO A 104 11.03 -12.14 1.66
C PRO A 104 10.65 -12.03 0.18
N LEU A 105 9.34 -12.05 -0.12
CA LEU A 105 8.81 -11.88 -1.49
C LEU A 105 9.23 -10.53 -2.07
N TRP A 106 9.25 -9.50 -1.22
CA TRP A 106 9.70 -8.16 -1.53
C TRP A 106 10.46 -7.57 -0.35
N SER A 107 11.50 -6.77 -0.60
CA SER A 107 12.28 -6.07 0.42
C SER A 107 12.67 -4.68 -0.08
N SER A 108 12.36 -3.65 0.71
CA SER A 108 12.79 -2.27 0.41
C SER A 108 14.29 -2.18 0.09
N SER A 109 15.14 -2.89 0.83
CA SER A 109 16.60 -2.85 0.62
C SER A 109 17.09 -3.53 -0.66
N ALA A 110 16.27 -4.39 -1.29
CA ALA A 110 16.64 -5.10 -2.52
C ALA A 110 15.93 -4.55 -3.76
N GLN A 111 14.72 -3.99 -3.59
CA GLN A 111 13.88 -3.51 -4.68
C GLN A 111 13.82 -1.99 -4.82
N LEU A 112 14.37 -1.23 -3.87
CA LEU A 112 14.52 0.23 -3.98
C LEU A 112 15.98 0.61 -4.18
N SER A 113 16.21 1.79 -4.76
CA SER A 113 17.57 2.32 -4.90
C SER A 113 18.14 2.70 -3.53
N SER A 114 19.47 2.70 -3.40
CA SER A 114 20.12 3.15 -2.17
C SER A 114 19.77 4.60 -1.81
N SER A 115 19.52 5.45 -2.81
CA SER A 115 19.05 6.83 -2.60
C SER A 115 17.62 6.91 -2.07
N ASP A 116 16.76 5.94 -2.40
CA ASP A 116 15.37 5.89 -1.93
C ASP A 116 15.25 5.34 -0.52
N GLN A 117 16.23 4.55 -0.06
CA GLN A 117 16.18 3.92 1.26
C GLN A 117 16.13 4.96 2.40
N GLY A 118 16.56 6.21 2.16
CA GLY A 118 16.53 7.28 3.15
C GLY A 118 15.13 7.66 3.65
N ILE A 119 14.06 7.34 2.93
CA ILE A 119 12.68 7.62 3.36
C ILE A 119 12.26 6.82 4.61
N PHE A 120 12.97 5.74 4.92
CA PHE A 120 12.71 4.89 6.09
C PHE A 120 13.51 5.29 7.33
N TYR A 121 14.22 6.42 7.29
CA TYR A 121 14.84 6.98 8.50
C TYR A 121 13.76 7.47 9.47
N THR A 122 13.84 6.97 10.70
CA THR A 122 12.98 7.40 11.79
C THR A 122 13.58 6.98 13.13
N ASN A 123 13.26 7.74 14.18
CA ASN A 123 13.69 7.51 15.54
C ASN A 123 12.53 7.18 16.47
N SER A 124 11.32 7.68 16.19
CA SER A 124 10.16 7.51 17.09
C SER A 124 8.89 6.99 16.45
N LYS A 125 8.59 7.36 15.20
CA LYS A 125 7.31 7.05 14.52
C LYS A 125 7.56 6.20 13.29
N PHE A 126 6.88 5.06 13.21
CA PHE A 126 6.79 4.29 11.97
C PHE A 126 5.45 3.58 11.91
N ASN A 127 4.49 4.25 11.28
CA ASN A 127 3.14 3.70 11.15
C ASN A 127 2.98 3.23 9.71
N VAL A 128 2.36 2.08 9.51
CA VAL A 128 2.24 1.44 8.19
C VAL A 128 0.80 1.01 7.95
N ARG A 129 0.31 1.22 6.74
CA ARG A 129 -0.88 0.53 6.20
C ARG A 129 -0.60 0.06 4.79
N VAL A 130 -1.41 -0.87 4.30
CA VAL A 130 -1.29 -1.39 2.94
C VAL A 130 -2.55 -1.06 2.16
N ARG A 131 -2.42 -0.87 0.84
CA ARG A 131 -3.57 -0.69 -0.07
C ARG A 131 -3.60 -1.83 -1.07
N ALA A 132 -4.64 -2.66 -1.04
CA ALA A 132 -4.79 -3.69 -2.06
C ALA A 132 -5.17 -3.03 -3.40
N GLN A 133 -4.56 -3.48 -4.49
CA GLN A 133 -4.79 -2.95 -5.83
C GLN A 133 -5.32 -4.04 -6.75
N ASP A 134 -5.95 -3.64 -7.85
CA ASP A 134 -6.28 -4.57 -8.94
C ASP A 134 -5.01 -5.28 -9.43
N GLY A 135 -5.18 -6.53 -9.82
CA GLY A 135 -4.09 -7.35 -10.33
C GLY A 135 -3.29 -6.67 -11.44
N PRO A 136 -1.99 -6.95 -11.57
CA PRO A 136 -1.20 -6.38 -12.64
C PRO A 136 -1.64 -6.92 -14.00
N GLY A 137 -1.43 -6.13 -15.05
CA GLY A 137 -1.72 -6.56 -16.42
C GLY A 137 -0.83 -7.72 -16.85
N GLN A 138 -1.31 -8.52 -17.80
CA GLN A 138 -0.53 -9.61 -18.38
C GLN A 138 0.80 -9.10 -18.97
N ASN A 139 1.87 -9.88 -18.82
CA ASN A 139 3.22 -9.60 -19.31
C ASN A 139 3.90 -8.36 -18.70
N THR A 140 3.33 -7.76 -17.66
CA THR A 140 4.03 -6.77 -16.83
C THR A 140 5.08 -7.46 -15.96
N ASN A 141 6.03 -6.70 -15.43
CA ASN A 141 7.05 -7.24 -14.54
C ASN A 141 6.63 -7.07 -13.08
N ASP A 142 6.91 -8.10 -12.28
CA ASP A 142 6.92 -8.00 -10.83
C ASP A 142 8.12 -7.18 -10.35
N SER A 143 8.19 -6.96 -9.03
CA SER A 143 9.23 -6.16 -8.40
C SER A 143 10.63 -6.80 -8.47
N ARG A 144 10.75 -8.04 -8.95
CA ARG A 144 12.01 -8.76 -9.17
C ARG A 144 12.35 -8.86 -10.66
N GLY A 145 11.55 -8.25 -11.54
CA GLY A 145 11.73 -8.27 -13.00
C GLY A 145 11.18 -9.52 -13.68
N ASN A 146 10.47 -10.40 -12.97
CA ASN A 146 9.84 -11.58 -13.56
C ASN A 146 8.50 -11.19 -14.17
N LYS A 147 8.16 -11.80 -15.31
CA LYS A 147 6.89 -11.52 -15.98
C LYS A 147 5.70 -12.15 -15.25
N CYS A 148 4.67 -11.36 -15.02
CA CYS A 148 3.33 -11.81 -14.71
C CYS A 148 2.70 -12.41 -15.97
N GLN A 149 2.97 -13.70 -16.22
CA GLN A 149 2.71 -14.37 -17.51
C GLN A 149 1.22 -14.40 -17.88
N TYR A 150 0.35 -14.49 -16.88
CA TYR A 150 -1.08 -14.57 -17.05
C TYR A 150 -1.74 -13.26 -16.62
N ILE A 151 -2.94 -13.01 -17.16
CA ILE A 151 -3.84 -12.02 -16.57
C ILE A 151 -4.03 -12.42 -15.11
N ALA A 152 -3.97 -11.43 -14.22
CA ALA A 152 -4.19 -11.70 -12.81
C ALA A 152 -5.53 -12.39 -12.61
N ASN A 153 -5.52 -13.49 -11.86
CA ASN A 153 -6.75 -14.15 -11.48
C ASN A 153 -7.65 -13.18 -10.69
N PRO A 154 -8.98 -13.29 -10.80
CA PRO A 154 -9.88 -12.40 -10.09
C PRO A 154 -9.69 -12.57 -8.58
N TYR A 155 -9.42 -11.47 -7.88
CA TYR A 155 -9.42 -11.38 -6.42
C TYR A 155 -10.06 -10.04 -6.04
N ALA A 156 -10.76 -10.02 -4.91
CA ALA A 156 -11.36 -8.80 -4.35
C ALA A 156 -10.67 -8.38 -3.03
N LYS A 157 -9.88 -9.27 -2.43
CA LYS A 157 -9.17 -8.99 -1.17
C LYS A 157 -7.75 -9.55 -1.20
N LEU A 158 -6.86 -8.89 -0.47
CA LEU A 158 -5.51 -9.39 -0.18
C LEU A 158 -5.25 -9.45 1.32
N THR A 159 -4.56 -10.49 1.76
CA THR A 159 -3.94 -10.53 3.09
C THR A 159 -2.44 -10.46 2.90
N LEU A 160 -1.77 -9.54 3.60
CA LEU A 160 -0.34 -9.31 3.48
C LEU A 160 0.35 -9.51 4.82
N ASP A 161 1.42 -10.31 4.83
CA ASP A 161 2.30 -10.46 5.98
C ASP A 161 3.53 -9.57 5.77
N LEU A 162 3.63 -8.51 6.56
CA LEU A 162 4.71 -7.53 6.48
C LEU A 162 5.64 -7.67 7.68
N CYS A 163 6.92 -7.41 7.43
CA CYS A 163 7.94 -7.28 8.46
C CYS A 163 8.63 -5.92 8.39
N VAL A 164 8.90 -5.35 9.56
CA VAL A 164 9.80 -4.22 9.74
C VAL A 164 11.00 -4.69 10.55
N ARG A 165 12.21 -4.34 10.12
CA ARG A 165 13.46 -4.68 10.82
C ARG A 165 14.52 -3.61 10.66
N LYS A 166 15.55 -3.68 11.50
CA LYS A 166 16.79 -2.91 11.30
C LYS A 166 17.53 -3.43 10.06
N SER A 167 18.29 -2.55 9.40
CA SER A 167 19.13 -2.87 8.25
C SER A 167 19.96 -4.15 8.42
N THR A 168 20.65 -4.31 9.56
CA THR A 168 21.50 -5.47 9.87
C THR A 168 20.89 -6.48 10.85
N GLY A 169 19.56 -6.52 10.97
CA GLY A 169 18.86 -7.40 11.91
C GLY A 169 17.94 -8.42 11.24
N SER A 170 17.50 -9.41 12.03
CA SER A 170 16.43 -10.33 11.63
C SER A 170 15.06 -9.65 11.69
N CYS A 171 14.08 -10.25 11.01
CA CYS A 171 12.68 -9.86 11.14
C CYS A 171 12.17 -10.09 12.56
N ILE A 172 11.81 -9.01 13.27
CA ILE A 172 11.30 -9.07 14.66
C ILE A 172 9.87 -8.51 14.75
N TYR A 173 9.55 -7.50 13.94
CA TYR A 173 8.26 -6.83 14.00
C TYR A 173 7.41 -7.20 12.81
N THR A 174 6.51 -8.16 12.99
CA THR A 174 5.60 -8.63 11.94
C THR A 174 4.19 -8.12 12.14
N GLN A 175 3.47 -7.85 11.04
CA GLN A 175 2.05 -7.56 11.04
C GLN A 175 1.37 -8.25 9.86
N THR A 176 0.26 -8.91 10.15
CA THR A 176 -0.67 -9.39 9.12
C THR A 176 -1.75 -8.35 8.89
N PHE A 177 -1.83 -7.81 7.68
CA PHE A 177 -2.92 -6.97 7.21
C PHE A 177 -3.95 -7.86 6.51
N SER A 178 -4.98 -8.26 7.25
CA SER A 178 -5.94 -9.27 6.80
C SER A 178 -7.04 -8.69 5.91
N GLU A 179 -7.36 -9.41 4.83
CA GLU A 179 -8.58 -9.23 4.02
C GLU A 179 -8.83 -7.82 3.49
N VAL A 180 -7.75 -7.10 3.16
CA VAL A 180 -7.78 -5.74 2.63
C VAL A 180 -8.48 -5.73 1.27
N PRO A 181 -9.64 -5.07 1.12
CA PRO A 181 -10.36 -5.01 -0.14
C PRO A 181 -9.58 -4.25 -1.19
N VAL A 182 -9.66 -4.70 -2.44
CA VAL A 182 -9.09 -4.02 -3.59
C VAL A 182 -9.66 -2.59 -3.68
N GLY A 183 -8.77 -1.62 -3.87
CA GLY A 183 -9.11 -0.20 -3.89
C GLY A 183 -9.20 0.45 -2.51
N GLN A 184 -9.01 -0.30 -1.42
CA GLN A 184 -9.07 0.21 -0.06
C GLN A 184 -7.78 -0.03 0.73
N VAL A 185 -7.59 0.75 1.78
CA VAL A 185 -6.46 0.60 2.72
C VAL A 185 -6.83 -0.21 3.96
N SER A 186 -5.83 -0.85 4.56
CA SER A 186 -5.94 -1.55 5.84
C SER A 186 -6.03 -0.60 7.04
N LYS A 187 -6.28 -1.16 8.24
CA LYS A 187 -5.97 -0.49 9.50
C LYS A 187 -4.48 -0.11 9.54
N VAL A 188 -4.16 0.94 10.28
CA VAL A 188 -2.79 1.42 10.48
C VAL A 188 -2.14 0.61 11.61
N LYS A 189 -0.97 0.04 11.34
CA LYS A 189 -0.12 -0.57 12.34
C LYS A 189 0.95 0.42 12.80
N GLU A 190 0.96 0.72 14.09
CA GLU A 190 2.03 1.45 14.76
C GLU A 190 3.10 0.47 15.21
N PHE A 191 4.34 0.67 14.75
CA PHE A 191 5.47 -0.16 15.16
C PHE A 191 6.31 0.54 16.22
N THR A 192 6.61 -0.17 17.31
CA THR A 192 7.63 0.26 18.26
C THR A 192 9.01 0.10 17.63
N ILE A 193 9.62 1.22 17.23
CA ILE A 193 10.90 1.19 16.52
C ILE A 193 12.07 1.10 17.49
N PRO A 194 13.04 0.20 17.25
CA PRO A 194 14.27 0.19 18.01
C PRO A 194 15.20 1.31 17.53
N THR A 195 15.81 2.06 18.46
CA THR A 195 16.75 3.14 18.11
C THR A 195 17.82 2.64 17.13
N THR A 196 17.96 3.32 15.99
CA THR A 196 18.90 2.97 14.92
C THR A 196 19.32 4.22 14.15
N SER A 197 20.58 4.26 13.72
CA SER A 197 21.12 5.31 12.82
C SER A 197 21.04 4.92 11.34
N GLU A 198 20.44 3.77 11.03
CA GLU A 198 20.27 3.24 9.69
C GLU A 198 18.79 3.24 9.31
N PRO A 199 18.43 3.31 8.02
CA PRO A 199 17.03 3.21 7.64
C PRO A 199 16.47 1.85 8.03
N LEU A 200 15.17 1.82 8.36
CA LEU A 200 14.46 0.57 8.51
C LEU A 200 14.33 -0.16 7.17
N VAL A 201 14.18 -1.48 7.26
CA VAL A 201 13.88 -2.33 6.10
C VAL A 201 12.48 -2.88 6.29
N VAL A 202 11.62 -2.61 5.31
CA VAL A 202 10.29 -3.20 5.16
C VAL A 202 10.39 -4.38 4.20
N GLU A 203 9.77 -5.50 4.60
CA GLU A 203 9.74 -6.75 3.84
C GLU A 203 8.32 -7.29 3.78
N VAL A 204 7.96 -7.87 2.63
CA VAL A 204 6.71 -8.63 2.48
C VAL A 204 7.08 -10.10 2.54
N LEU A 205 6.61 -10.78 3.58
CA LEU A 205 6.90 -12.18 3.86
C LEU A 205 5.94 -13.12 3.13
N GLY A 206 4.70 -12.69 2.95
CA GLY A 206 3.65 -13.53 2.41
C GLY A 206 2.48 -12.73 1.87
N VAL A 207 1.76 -13.32 0.92
CA VAL A 207 0.52 -12.78 0.40
C VAL A 207 -0.50 -13.89 0.18
N LYS A 208 -1.77 -13.58 0.46
CA LYS A 208 -2.92 -14.43 0.20
C LYS A 208 -4.01 -13.61 -0.50
N TRP A 209 -4.89 -14.32 -1.19
CA TRP A 209 -6.02 -13.76 -1.94
C TRP A 209 -7.29 -14.58 -1.72
N ASP A 210 -8.43 -14.03 -2.10
CA ASP A 210 -9.73 -14.70 -2.08
C ASP A 210 -10.11 -15.30 -3.45
N TYR A 211 -9.13 -15.64 -4.28
CA TYR A 211 -9.34 -16.14 -5.66
C TYR A 211 -10.42 -17.22 -5.75
N SER A 212 -10.35 -18.25 -4.89
CA SER A 212 -11.33 -19.34 -4.89
C SER A 212 -12.75 -18.82 -4.68
N CYS A 213 -12.94 -17.78 -3.87
CA CYS A 213 -14.25 -17.16 -3.69
C CYS A 213 -14.72 -16.49 -4.98
N GLN A 214 -13.84 -15.69 -5.59
CA GLN A 214 -14.18 -14.96 -6.81
C GLN A 214 -14.44 -15.88 -8.00
N ASP A 215 -13.73 -17.00 -8.12
CA ASP A 215 -13.98 -18.00 -9.17
C ASP A 215 -15.43 -18.53 -9.10
N TYR A 216 -15.91 -18.89 -7.92
CA TYR A 216 -17.27 -19.41 -7.76
C TYR A 216 -18.33 -18.32 -7.94
N VAL A 217 -18.11 -17.10 -7.42
CA VAL A 217 -19.01 -15.97 -7.65
C VAL A 217 -19.15 -15.68 -9.16
N ASN A 218 -18.03 -15.66 -9.88
CA ASN A 218 -18.02 -15.45 -11.34
C ASN A 218 -18.71 -16.58 -12.12
N ARG A 219 -18.83 -17.78 -11.53
CA ARG A 219 -19.59 -18.91 -12.09
C ARG A 219 -21.09 -18.86 -11.77
N GLY A 220 -21.55 -17.83 -11.07
CA GLY A 220 -22.96 -17.57 -10.77
C GLY A 220 -23.44 -18.07 -9.41
N TYR A 221 -22.53 -18.49 -8.52
CA TYR A 221 -22.89 -18.84 -7.15
C TYR A 221 -23.14 -17.57 -6.33
N SER A 222 -24.15 -17.60 -5.46
CA SER A 222 -24.43 -16.47 -4.56
C SER A 222 -23.36 -16.40 -3.46
N ALA A 223 -22.91 -15.18 -3.13
CA ALA A 223 -22.06 -14.92 -1.98
C ALA A 223 -22.68 -15.37 -0.64
N SER A 224 -24.01 -15.48 -0.59
CA SER A 224 -24.76 -15.95 0.58
C SER A 224 -25.02 -17.46 0.63
N ASP A 225 -24.52 -18.22 -0.35
CA ASP A 225 -24.70 -19.67 -0.38
C ASP A 225 -23.91 -20.32 0.77
N PRO A 226 -24.56 -21.10 1.67
CA PRO A 226 -23.86 -21.83 2.72
C PRO A 226 -22.76 -22.78 2.19
N GLN A 227 -22.87 -23.24 0.95
CA GLN A 227 -21.81 -24.00 0.29
C GLN A 227 -20.55 -23.15 0.10
N LEU A 228 -20.67 -21.84 -0.15
CA LEU A 228 -19.56 -20.92 -0.39
C LEU A 228 -18.69 -20.67 0.85
N ASN A 229 -19.24 -20.80 2.07
CA ASN A 229 -18.47 -20.60 3.31
C ASN A 229 -17.28 -21.57 3.45
N GLY A 230 -17.32 -22.74 2.80
CA GLY A 230 -16.18 -23.66 2.72
C GLY A 230 -15.20 -23.37 1.57
N TYR A 231 -15.59 -22.54 0.60
CA TYR A 231 -14.84 -22.27 -0.64
C TYR A 231 -14.23 -20.85 -0.71
N CYS A 232 -14.58 -19.98 0.23
CA CYS A 232 -14.06 -18.61 0.31
C CYS A 232 -12.93 -18.34 1.34
N PRO A 233 -12.03 -19.28 1.71
CA PRO A 233 -10.89 -18.91 2.55
C PRO A 233 -9.85 -18.13 1.75
N MET A 234 -9.09 -17.26 2.44
CA MET A 234 -7.89 -16.64 1.89
C MET A 234 -6.84 -17.72 1.59
N GLY A 235 -6.58 -17.95 0.30
CA GLY A 235 -5.60 -18.91 -0.19
C GLY A 235 -4.25 -18.26 -0.49
N LEU A 236 -3.18 -19.04 -0.49
CA LEU A 236 -1.88 -18.57 -0.97
C LEU A 236 -1.97 -18.22 -2.46
N VAL A 237 -1.34 -17.10 -2.85
CA VAL A 237 -1.21 -16.71 -4.26
C VAL A 237 -0.33 -17.74 -4.98
N TRP A 238 -0.71 -18.12 -6.20
CA TRP A 238 0.10 -19.05 -6.99
C TRP A 238 1.43 -18.45 -7.44
N ASP A 239 2.44 -19.29 -7.59
CA ASP A 239 3.78 -18.92 -8.06
C ASP A 239 3.82 -18.41 -9.51
N THR A 240 2.78 -18.71 -10.29
CA THR A 240 2.56 -18.24 -11.67
C THR A 240 1.69 -16.99 -11.76
N SER A 241 1.11 -16.56 -10.65
CA SER A 241 0.17 -15.44 -10.60
C SER A 241 0.76 -14.29 -9.83
N CYS A 242 0.43 -13.08 -10.27
CA CYS A 242 0.85 -11.86 -9.59
C CYS A 242 -0.33 -11.17 -8.93
N VAL A 243 -0.02 -10.48 -7.83
CA VAL A 243 -0.89 -9.51 -7.17
C VAL A 243 -0.23 -8.14 -7.21
N LYS A 244 -0.99 -7.10 -6.87
CA LYS A 244 -0.50 -5.72 -6.78
C LYS A 244 -1.05 -5.04 -5.53
N PHE A 245 -0.23 -4.22 -4.90
CA PHE A 245 -0.61 -3.41 -3.76
C PHE A 245 0.35 -2.22 -3.59
N ASP A 246 0.00 -1.31 -2.69
CA ASP A 246 0.88 -0.25 -2.23
C ASP A 246 1.19 -0.43 -0.74
N ILE A 247 2.37 0.03 -0.32
CA ILE A 247 2.70 0.21 1.10
C ILE A 247 2.72 1.71 1.38
N GLN A 248 1.95 2.15 2.37
CA GLN A 248 1.94 3.52 2.86
C GLN A 248 2.51 3.57 4.26
N PHE A 249 3.35 4.56 4.55
CA PHE A 249 3.93 4.69 5.88
C PHE A 249 4.28 6.12 6.25
N SER A 250 4.11 6.43 7.53
CA SER A 250 4.51 7.71 8.13
C SER A 250 5.77 7.54 8.98
N THR A 251 6.61 8.58 8.99
CA THR A 251 7.83 8.66 9.82
C THR A 251 7.84 9.94 10.63
N ASP A 252 8.85 10.16 11.48
CA ASP A 252 9.04 11.43 12.20
C ASP A 252 8.99 12.68 11.29
N TYR A 253 9.36 12.52 10.03
CA TYR A 253 9.49 13.60 9.05
C TYR A 253 8.25 13.81 8.18
N THR A 254 7.23 12.97 8.32
CA THR A 254 5.96 13.12 7.62
C THR A 254 4.82 13.39 8.60
N LYS A 255 3.74 13.96 8.07
CA LYS A 255 2.44 13.89 8.74
C LYS A 255 2.07 12.43 8.97
N ASP A 256 1.32 12.16 10.04
CA ASP A 256 0.77 10.84 10.31
C ASP A 256 -0.52 10.61 9.52
N PHE A 257 -1.01 9.38 9.50
CA PHE A 257 -2.33 9.06 8.97
C PHE A 257 -3.44 9.82 9.71
N PRO A 258 -4.54 10.18 9.03
CA PRO A 258 -5.62 10.92 9.67
C PRO A 258 -6.21 10.15 10.86
N PRO A 259 -6.73 10.82 11.90
CA PRO A 259 -7.38 10.17 13.06
C PRO A 259 -8.56 9.27 12.69
N SER A 260 -9.18 9.49 11.54
CA SER A 260 -10.24 8.63 10.98
C SER A 260 -9.71 7.29 10.47
N ALA A 261 -8.41 7.14 10.25
CA ALA A 261 -7.81 5.86 9.88
C ALA A 261 -7.72 4.96 11.14
N PRO A 262 -8.47 3.85 11.18
CA PRO A 262 -8.47 2.97 12.34
C PRO A 262 -7.10 2.31 12.55
N ARG A 263 -6.78 2.00 13.81
CA ARG A 263 -5.49 1.43 14.24
C ARG A 263 -5.68 0.03 14.85
N TYR A 264 -4.62 -0.78 14.84
CA TYR A 264 -4.57 -2.10 15.51
C TYR A 264 -4.42 -2.00 17.02
#